data_AF-A0A3D0ZF46-F1
#
_entry.id   AF-A0A3D0ZF46-F1
#
_cell.length_a   1.000
_cell.length_b   1.000
_cell.length_c   1.000
_cell.angle_alpha   90.00
_cell.angle_beta   90.00
_cell.angle_gamma   90.00
#
_symmetry.space_group_name_H-M   'P 1'
#
loop_
_entity.id
_entity.type
_entity.pdbx_description
1 polymer ?
#
loop_
_entity_poly.entity_id
_entity_poly.type
_entity_poly.pdbx_seq_one_letter_code
_entity_poly.pdbx_strand_id
1 'polypeptide(L)' 'LGWWTSPSPVRVVDFGESAQVFRIPVRDLLDPANRVTATVSRDGLTFSSPAFAVNGVLVWGFT' A
#
# COMPACT_ATOMS: atom_id res chain seq x y z
N LEU A 1 11.62 -15.05 -7.52
CA LEU A 1 11.40 -13.64 -7.92
C LEU A 1 10.82 -13.65 -9.34
N GLY A 2 9.59 -13.17 -9.52
CA GLY A 2 8.94 -13.12 -10.84
C GLY A 2 8.69 -11.67 -11.24
N TRP A 3 9.16 -11.26 -12.42
CA TRP A 3 8.87 -9.96 -13.02
C TRP A 3 8.58 -10.15 -14.50
N TRP A 4 7.65 -9.36 -15.05
CA TRP A 4 7.29 -9.37 -16.46
C TRP A 4 7.70 -8.06 -17.12
N THR A 5 8.17 -8.17 -18.37
CA THR A 5 8.64 -7.04 -19.19
C THR A 5 7.50 -6.15 -19.71
N SER A 6 6.26 -6.65 -19.72
CA SER A 6 5.09 -5.94 -20.25
C SER A 6 3.91 -5.98 -19.27
N PRO A 7 3.17 -4.87 -19.06
CA PRO A 7 2.05 -4.84 -18.13
C PRO A 7 0.90 -5.73 -18.62
N SER A 8 0.57 -6.78 -17.88
CA SER A 8 -0.67 -7.55 -18.09
C SER A 8 -1.82 -6.96 -17.29
N PRO A 9 -3.10 -7.07 -17.70
CA PRO A 9 -4.22 -6.59 -16.90
C PRO A 9 -4.33 -7.40 -15.60
N VAL A 10 -4.30 -6.72 -14.45
CA VAL A 10 -4.57 -7.33 -13.14
C VAL A 10 -6.02 -7.01 -12.81
N ARG A 11 -6.82 -8.04 -12.58
CA ARG A 11 -8.23 -7.92 -12.21
C ARG A 11 -8.46 -8.56 -10.85
N VAL A 12 -9.43 -8.05 -10.11
CA VAL A 12 -9.92 -8.68 -8.89
C VAL A 12 -10.45 -10.07 -9.26
N VAL A 13 -9.86 -11.10 -8.67
CA VAL A 13 -10.29 -12.51 -8.88
C VAL A 13 -11.39 -12.88 -7.89
N ASP A 14 -11.38 -12.28 -6.69
CA ASP A 14 -12.41 -12.43 -5.65
C ASP A 14 -12.52 -11.16 -4.78
N PHE A 15 -13.76 -10.70 -4.53
CA PHE A 15 -14.05 -9.55 -3.66
C PHE A 15 -14.12 -9.92 -2.17
N GLY A 16 -14.19 -11.20 -1.82
CA GLY A 16 -14.13 -11.69 -0.44
C GLY A 16 -12.74 -11.68 0.18
N GLU A 17 -11.69 -11.55 -0.66
CA GLU A 17 -10.29 -11.64 -0.25
C GLU A 17 -9.52 -10.32 -0.52
N SER A 18 -10.01 -9.45 -1.40
CA SER A 18 -9.36 -8.19 -1.77
C SER A 18 -10.37 -7.05 -1.89
N ALA A 19 -10.31 -6.10 -0.96
CA ALA A 19 -11.23 -4.96 -0.94
C ALA A 19 -10.96 -3.92 -2.05
N GLN A 20 -9.72 -3.80 -2.53
CA GLN A 20 -9.36 -2.84 -3.59
C GLN A 20 -8.02 -3.22 -4.25
N VAL A 21 -7.94 -3.11 -5.59
CA VAL A 21 -6.69 -3.26 -6.35
C VAL A 21 -6.39 -1.96 -7.06
N PHE A 22 -5.23 -1.37 -6.79
CA PHE A 22 -4.74 -0.18 -7.49
C PHE A 22 -3.27 -0.35 -7.87
N ARG A 23 -2.85 0.32 -8.94
CA ARG A 23 -1.45 0.37 -9.38
C ARG A 23 -0.85 1.69 -8.97
N ILE A 24 0.32 1.63 -8.34
CA ILE A 24 1.08 2.81 -7.97
C ILE A 24 2.47 2.69 -8.59
N PRO A 25 2.92 3.70 -9.37
CA PRO A 25 4.30 3.80 -9.79
C PRO A 25 5.24 3.78 -8.58
N VAL A 26 6.30 2.97 -8.62
CA VAL A 26 7.28 2.89 -7.51
C VAL A 26 7.86 4.28 -7.15
N ARG A 27 8.00 5.18 -8.14
CA ARG A 27 8.46 6.56 -7.91
C ARG A 27 7.57 7.32 -6.92
N ASP A 28 6.26 7.07 -6.93
CA ASP A 28 5.30 7.79 -6.08
C ASP A 28 5.43 7.30 -4.63
N LEU A 29 5.90 6.07 -4.39
CA LEU A 29 6.27 5.59 -3.05
C LEU A 29 7.60 6.17 -2.57
N LEU A 30 8.51 6.49 -3.49
CA LEU A 30 9.81 7.08 -3.14
C LEU A 30 9.74 8.57 -2.87
N ASP A 31 8.69 9.25 -3.35
CA ASP A 31 8.45 10.68 -3.14
C ASP A 31 8.39 11.00 -1.63
N PRO A 32 9.29 11.88 -1.12
CA PRO A 32 9.27 12.29 0.27
C PRO A 32 7.92 12.87 0.72
N ALA A 33 7.16 13.52 -0.17
CA ALA A 33 5.87 14.11 0.14
C ALA A 33 4.82 13.05 0.51
N ASN A 34 4.99 11.81 0.04
CA ASN A 34 4.06 10.71 0.30
C ASN A 34 4.46 9.88 1.53
N ARG A 35 5.59 10.18 2.19
CA ARG A 35 6.07 9.45 3.37
C ARG A 35 5.47 10.02 4.64
N VAL A 36 4.74 9.20 5.38
CA VAL A 36 4.11 9.56 6.64
C VAL A 36 4.39 8.52 7.72
N THR A 37 4.12 8.85 8.97
CA THR A 37 4.12 7.86 10.07
C THR A 37 2.67 7.51 10.38
N ALA A 38 2.31 6.23 10.24
CA ALA A 38 1.01 5.73 10.68
C ALA A 38 1.12 5.31 12.14
N THR A 39 0.25 5.87 12.98
CA THR A 39 0.10 5.48 14.38
C THR A 39 -1.23 4.77 14.55
N VAL A 40 -1.18 3.52 15.03
CA VAL A 40 -2.36 2.71 15.33
C VAL A 40 -2.35 2.34 16.79
N SER A 41 -3.45 2.66 17.47
CA SER A 41 -3.70 2.27 18.85
C SER A 41 -4.75 1.17 18.88
N ARG A 42 -4.39 -0.01 19.39
CA ARG A 42 -5.27 -1.18 19.52
C ARG A 42 -5.00 -1.89 20.83
N ASP A 43 -6.06 -2.21 21.57
CA ASP A 43 -5.99 -2.93 22.85
C ASP A 43 -5.02 -2.29 23.87
N GLY A 44 -4.96 -0.95 23.89
CA GLY A 44 -4.07 -0.18 24.77
C GLY A 44 -2.60 -0.12 24.30
N LEU A 45 -2.25 -0.82 23.23
CA LEU A 45 -0.93 -0.79 22.62
C LEU A 45 -0.91 0.20 21.46
N THR A 46 0.11 1.04 21.39
CA THR A 46 0.30 2.00 20.29
C THR A 46 1.51 1.59 19.46
N PHE A 47 1.29 1.37 18.17
CA PHE A 47 2.31 1.01 17.20
C PHE A 47 2.47 2.14 16.20
N SER A 48 3.70 2.60 16.01
CA SER A 48 4.04 3.56 14.96
C SER A 48 4.93 2.89 13.93
N SER A 49 4.55 3.02 12.66
CA SER A 49 5.32 2.45 11.54
C SER A 49 5.36 3.40 10.35
N PRO A 50 6.39 3.30 9.48
CA PRO A 50 6.41 4.01 8.22
C PRO A 50 5.20 3.65 7.35
N ALA A 51 4.63 4.65 6.70
CA ALA A 51 3.50 4.49 5.80
C ALA A 51 3.62 5.43 4.60
N PHE A 52 2.85 5.13 3.55
CA PHE A 52 2.79 5.92 2.34
C PHE A 52 1.36 6.41 2.10
N ALA A 53 1.18 7.72 2.03
CA ALA A 53 -0.08 8.35 1.65
C ALA A 53 -0.02 8.67 0.16
N VAL A 54 -0.73 7.90 -0.65
CA VAL A 54 -0.60 7.97 -2.12
C VAL A 54 -1.95 7.70 -2.77
N ASN A 55 -2.32 8.55 -3.73
CA ASN A 55 -3.59 8.48 -4.46
C ASN A 55 -4.83 8.32 -3.56
N GLY A 56 -4.83 8.99 -2.40
CA GLY A 56 -5.95 8.94 -1.44
C GLY A 56 -6.03 7.66 -0.61
N VAL A 57 -5.04 6.76 -0.71
CA VAL A 57 -4.95 5.52 0.08
C VAL A 57 -3.74 5.59 1.01
N LEU A 58 -3.89 5.02 2.20
CA LEU A 58 -2.80 4.82 3.14
C LEU A 58 -2.28 3.39 3.04
N VAL A 59 -1.03 3.23 2.63
CA VAL A 59 -0.32 1.94 2.60
C VAL A 59 0.58 1.84 3.84
N TRP A 60 0.34 0.86 4.70
CA TRP A 60 1.05 0.70 5.98
C TRP A 60 1.07 -0.79 6.40
N GLY A 61 1.96 -1.14 7.32
CA GLY A 61 2.16 -2.53 7.76
C GLY A 61 3.13 -3.32 6.86
N PHE A 62 3.19 -4.64 7.05
CA PHE A 62 3.91 -5.54 6.15
C PHE A 62 3.01 -5.88 4.97
N THR A 63 3.27 -5.26 3.82
CA THR A 63 2.60 -5.52 2.54
C THR A 63 3.42 -6.45 1.67
#